data_AF-A0A967CDU1-F1
#
_entry.id   AF-A0A967CDU1-F1
#
_cell.length_a   1.000
_cell.length_b   1.000
_cell.length_c   1.000
_cell.angle_alpha   90.00
_cell.angle_beta   90.00
_cell.angle_gamma   90.00
#
_symmetry.space_group_name_H-M   'P 1'
#
loop_
_entity.id
_entity.type
_entity.pdbx_description
1 polymer ?
#
loop_
_entity_poly.entity_id
_entity_poly.type
_entity_poly.pdbx_seq_one_letter_code
_entity_poly.pdbx_strand_id
1 'polypeptide(L)'
;PGQIDRVITIGSPVRGGIGASAIGRWVQHETGLTPQQMSRLTEERSRLPIRVPVRAIYSKSDGVVAWKACIDDETEGIEHFEVIGSHVGLGSNVEVFRLLPRLLREA
;
A
#
# COMPACT_ATOMS: atom_id res chain seq x y z
N PRO A 1 -9.16 -12.20 12.91
CA PRO A 1 -8.32 -12.66 11.78
C PRO A 1 -9.04 -13.63 10.82
N GLY A 2 -9.69 -14.69 11.33
CA GLY A 2 -10.30 -15.75 10.49
C GLY A 2 -11.55 -15.39 9.68
N GLN A 3 -11.91 -14.11 9.59
CA GLN A 3 -13.01 -13.61 8.74
C GLN A 3 -12.51 -12.85 7.51
N ILE A 4 -11.20 -12.66 7.40
CA ILE A 4 -10.58 -11.97 6.27
C ILE A 4 -10.06 -13.06 5.35
N ASP A 5 -10.52 -13.06 4.11
CA ASP A 5 -10.09 -14.03 3.09
C ASP A 5 -8.88 -13.53 2.28
N ARG A 6 -8.74 -12.21 2.10
CA ARG A 6 -7.64 -11.58 1.36
C ARG A 6 -7.50 -10.10 1.66
N VAL A 7 -6.37 -9.52 1.27
CA VAL A 7 -6.10 -8.07 1.34
C VAL A 7 -5.75 -7.55 -0.05
N ILE A 8 -6.39 -6.45 -0.46
CA ILE A 8 -6.03 -5.71 -1.67
C ILE A 8 -5.65 -4.29 -1.26
N THR A 9 -4.44 -3.86 -1.61
CA THR A 9 -3.97 -2.49 -1.36
C THR A 9 -3.98 -1.67 -2.64
N ILE A 10 -4.21 -0.35 -2.51
CA ILE A 10 -4.24 0.59 -3.63
C ILE A 10 -3.40 1.80 -3.24
N GLY A 11 -2.28 2.02 -3.92
CA GLY A 11 -1.38 3.14 -3.66
C GLY A 11 -0.86 3.19 -2.20
N SER A 12 -0.85 2.06 -1.50
CA SER A 12 -0.58 2.01 -0.06
C SER A 12 0.90 1.73 0.19
N PRO A 13 1.66 2.65 0.81
CA PRO A 13 3.05 2.39 1.16
C PRO A 13 3.12 1.38 2.32
N VAL A 14 3.94 0.34 2.14
CA VAL A 14 4.24 -0.66 3.17
C VAL A 14 5.63 -0.47 3.80
N ARG A 15 6.49 0.35 3.19
CA ARG A 15 7.84 0.65 3.64
C ARG A 15 8.21 2.13 3.47
N GLY A 16 9.29 2.56 4.10
CA GLY A 16 9.85 3.92 3.95
C GLY A 16 9.22 5.01 4.83
N GLY A 17 8.09 4.74 5.51
CA GLY A 17 7.46 5.66 6.46
C GLY A 17 7.10 7.01 5.85
N ILE A 18 7.22 8.09 6.64
CA ILE A 18 6.87 9.46 6.20
C ILE A 18 7.68 9.91 4.98
N GLY A 19 8.93 9.45 4.85
CA GLY A 19 9.82 9.80 3.73
C GLY A 19 9.38 9.20 2.38
N ALA A 20 8.49 8.21 2.39
CA ALA A 20 7.92 7.64 1.18
C ALA A 20 6.78 8.50 0.59
N SER A 21 6.46 9.65 1.17
CA SER A 21 5.34 10.49 0.76
C SER A 21 5.75 11.95 0.52
N ALA A 22 5.32 12.53 -0.59
CA ALA A 22 5.49 13.95 -0.91
C ALA A 22 4.75 14.87 0.09
N ILE A 23 3.73 14.35 0.77
CA ILE A 23 2.98 15.06 1.82
C ILE A 23 3.41 14.67 3.24
N GLY A 24 4.60 14.08 3.39
CA GLY A 24 5.07 13.53 4.66
C GLY A 24 5.04 14.53 5.84
N ARG A 25 5.42 15.79 5.62
CA ARG A 25 5.35 16.84 6.66
C ARG A 25 3.92 17.08 7.13
N TRP A 26 2.95 17.07 6.22
CA TRP A 26 1.54 17.22 6.57
C TRP A 26 1.05 16.00 7.36
N VAL A 27 1.41 14.79 6.94
CA VAL A 27 1.10 13.56 7.71
C VAL A 27 1.67 13.62 9.13
N GLN A 28 2.92 14.08 9.28
CA GLN A 28 3.53 14.28 10.60
C GLN A 28 2.73 15.29 11.46
N HIS A 29 2.32 16.40 10.87
CA HIS A 29 1.54 17.42 11.56
C HIS A 29 0.19 16.88 12.06
N GLU A 30 -0.55 16.19 11.19
CA GLU A 30 -1.88 15.66 11.51
C GLU A 30 -1.82 14.49 12.50
N THR A 31 -0.81 13.63 12.39
CA THR A 31 -0.69 12.45 13.27
C THR A 31 0.04 12.75 14.59
N GLY A 32 0.81 13.84 14.66
CA GLY A 32 1.70 14.13 15.77
C GLY A 32 2.91 13.18 15.91
N LEU A 33 3.07 12.22 14.98
CA LEU A 33 4.12 11.22 15.03
C LEU A 33 5.40 11.73 14.37
N THR A 34 6.51 11.62 15.07
CA THR A 34 7.83 11.86 14.47
C THR A 34 8.15 10.82 13.40
N PRO A 35 9.05 11.13 12.44
CA PRO A 35 9.51 10.13 11.47
C PRO A 35 10.02 8.85 12.13
N GLN A 36 10.73 8.95 13.26
CA GLN A 36 11.22 7.80 14.02
C GLN A 36 10.09 6.95 14.60
N GLN A 37 9.05 7.58 15.16
CA GLN A 37 7.88 6.86 15.67
C GLN A 37 7.14 6.15 14.54
N MET A 38 6.96 6.80 13.39
CA MET A 38 6.31 6.18 12.22
C MET A 38 7.12 5.01 11.65
N SER A 39 8.45 5.15 11.54
CA SER A 39 9.32 4.03 11.13
C SER A 39 9.21 2.86 12.08
N ARG A 40 9.23 3.12 13.40
CA ARG A 40 9.07 2.07 14.41
C ARG A 40 7.71 1.36 14.31
N LEU A 41 6.62 2.09 14.09
CA LEU A 41 5.30 1.49 13.88
C LEU A 41 5.27 0.62 12.61
N THR A 42 5.97 1.03 11.56
CA THR A 42 6.10 0.26 10.32
C THR A 42 6.88 -1.04 10.58
N GLU A 43 8.01 -0.96 11.29
CA GLU A 43 8.81 -2.13 11.69
C GLU A 43 8.03 -3.08 12.60
N GLU A 44 7.31 -2.56 13.59
CA GLU A 44 6.47 -3.35 14.50
C GLU A 44 5.35 -4.05 13.74
N ARG A 45 4.75 -3.40 12.74
CA ARG A 45 3.77 -4.01 11.83
C ARG A 45 4.40 -5.12 10.98
N SER A 46 5.58 -4.92 10.39
CA SER A 46 6.27 -5.94 9.58
C SER A 46 6.55 -7.23 10.35
N ARG A 47 6.69 -7.17 11.69
CA ARG A 47 6.85 -8.36 12.54
C ARG A 47 5.59 -9.24 12.62
N LEU A 48 4.44 -8.73 12.21
CA LEU A 48 3.17 -9.44 12.20
C LEU A 48 2.72 -9.66 10.75
N PRO A 49 3.20 -10.73 10.08
CA PRO A 49 2.94 -10.94 8.67
C PRO A 49 1.44 -11.21 8.40
N ILE A 50 0.97 -10.70 7.27
CA ILE A 50 -0.38 -11.00 6.78
C ILE A 50 -0.39 -12.45 6.29
N ARG A 51 -1.32 -13.27 6.82
CA ARG A 51 -1.38 -14.72 6.56
C ARG A 51 -2.41 -15.14 5.50
N VAL A 52 -2.95 -14.16 4.80
CA VAL A 52 -3.94 -14.35 3.73
C VAL A 52 -3.37 -13.75 2.45
N PRO A 53 -3.83 -14.17 1.26
CA PRO A 53 -3.34 -13.62 0.01
C PRO A 53 -3.39 -12.09 -0.01
N VAL A 54 -2.28 -11.48 -0.44
CA VAL A 54 -2.14 -10.03 -0.59
C VAL A 54 -1.96 -9.71 -2.07
N ARG A 55 -2.66 -8.69 -2.55
CA ARG A 55 -2.52 -8.16 -3.91
C ARG A 55 -2.36 -6.66 -3.84
N ALA A 56 -1.27 -6.14 -4.40
CA ALA A 56 -0.90 -4.74 -4.25
C ALA A 56 -1.00 -3.99 -5.58
N ILE A 57 -1.88 -3.00 -5.65
CA ILE A 57 -2.00 -2.13 -6.81
C ILE A 57 -1.18 -0.87 -6.58
N TYR A 58 -0.29 -0.53 -7.52
CA TYR A 58 0.55 0.66 -7.46
C TYR A 58 0.57 1.40 -8.80
N SER A 59 1.04 2.64 -8.78
CA SER A 59 1.21 3.45 -9.99
C SER A 59 2.54 4.17 -9.96
N LYS A 60 3.33 4.06 -11.04
CA LYS A 60 4.58 4.83 -11.17
C LYS A 60 4.34 6.33 -11.39
N SER A 61 3.13 6.72 -11.79
CA SER A 61 2.71 8.12 -11.90
C SER A 61 2.06 8.66 -10.62
N ASP A 62 2.12 7.92 -9.52
CA ASP A 62 1.70 8.41 -8.21
C ASP A 62 2.59 9.58 -7.77
N GLY A 63 1.98 10.76 -7.60
CA GLY A 63 2.65 11.99 -7.18
C GLY A 63 2.62 12.26 -5.67
N VAL A 64 1.98 11.38 -4.87
CA VAL A 64 1.87 11.53 -3.41
C VAL A 64 2.72 10.48 -2.72
N VAL A 65 2.63 9.22 -3.12
CA VAL A 65 3.39 8.10 -2.54
C VAL A 65 4.42 7.63 -3.54
N ALA A 66 5.67 7.50 -3.10
CA ALA A 66 6.74 6.92 -3.91
C ALA A 66 6.40 5.46 -4.21
N TRP A 67 6.10 5.12 -5.47
CA TRP A 67 5.60 3.79 -5.86
C TRP A 67 6.44 2.61 -5.36
N LYS A 68 7.77 2.78 -5.22
CA LYS A 68 8.68 1.76 -4.69
C LYS A 68 8.33 1.36 -3.26
N ALA A 69 7.72 2.26 -2.49
CA ALA A 69 7.25 2.01 -1.14
C ALA A 69 5.99 1.11 -1.09
N CYS A 70 5.28 0.97 -2.20
CA CYS A 70 4.14 0.06 -2.33
C CYS A 70 4.56 -1.36 -2.73
N ILE A 71 5.84 -1.56 -3.07
CA ILE A 71 6.38 -2.88 -3.40
C ILE A 71 6.80 -3.56 -2.10
N ASP A 72 6.01 -4.54 -1.68
CA ASP A 72 6.27 -5.44 -0.56
C ASP A 72 7.01 -6.70 -1.05
N ASP A 73 8.20 -6.94 -0.50
CA ASP A 73 9.08 -8.08 -0.74
C ASP A 73 9.17 -9.04 0.44
N GLU A 74 8.42 -8.79 1.53
CA GLU A 74 8.41 -9.60 2.75
C GLU A 74 7.22 -10.57 2.79
N THR A 75 6.09 -10.20 2.18
CA THR A 75 4.89 -11.05 2.15
C THR A 75 5.04 -12.18 1.12
N GLU A 76 5.01 -13.43 1.59
CA GLU A 76 5.07 -14.61 0.73
C GLU A 76 3.85 -14.68 -0.22
N GLY A 77 4.11 -14.90 -1.50
CA GLY A 77 3.06 -15.07 -2.52
C GLY A 77 2.30 -13.79 -2.88
N ILE A 78 2.78 -12.61 -2.48
CA ILE A 78 2.17 -11.35 -2.89
C ILE A 78 2.32 -11.11 -4.40
N GLU A 79 1.28 -10.55 -5.01
CA GLU A 79 1.29 -10.11 -6.40
C GLU A 79 1.17 -8.58 -6.49
N HIS A 80 2.02 -7.93 -7.29
CA HIS A 80 1.95 -6.49 -7.55
C HIS A 80 1.42 -6.20 -8.94
N PHE A 81 0.50 -5.24 -9.04
CA PHE A 81 -0.15 -4.82 -10.27
C PHE A 81 0.08 -3.33 -10.50
N GLU A 82 0.75 -2.99 -11.60
CA GLU A 82 0.92 -1.61 -12.02
C GLU A 82 -0.31 -1.13 -12.80
N VAL A 83 -0.77 0.07 -12.48
CA VAL A 83 -1.79 0.82 -13.23
C VAL A 83 -1.29 2.24 -13.48
N ILE A 84 -1.94 2.95 -14.41
CA ILE A 84 -1.64 4.37 -14.66
C ILE A 84 -2.65 5.27 -13.95
N GLY A 85 -2.18 6.18 -13.11
CA GLY A 85 -3.04 7.15 -12.39
C GLY A 85 -2.30 7.97 -11.34
N SER A 86 -2.88 9.11 -10.97
CA SER A 86 -2.43 9.87 -9.78
C SER A 86 -2.93 9.19 -8.50
N HIS A 87 -2.31 9.48 -7.35
CA HIS A 87 -2.65 8.87 -6.06
C HIS A 87 -4.16 8.91 -5.75
N VAL A 88 -4.73 10.11 -5.75
CA VAL A 88 -6.16 10.33 -5.49
C VAL A 88 -7.02 9.70 -6.60
N GLY A 89 -6.53 9.76 -7.85
CA GLY A 89 -7.20 9.17 -8.99
C GLY A 89 -7.31 7.64 -8.90
N LEU A 90 -6.43 6.95 -8.18
CA LEU A 90 -6.51 5.48 -8.01
C LEU A 90 -7.84 5.03 -7.39
N GLY A 91 -8.45 5.84 -6.52
CA GLY A 91 -9.74 5.52 -5.90
C GLY A 91 -10.94 5.53 -6.88
N SER A 92 -10.80 6.19 -8.03
CA SER A 92 -11.82 6.27 -9.09
C SER A 92 -11.31 5.75 -10.44
N ASN A 93 -10.19 5.02 -10.45
CA ASN A 93 -9.48 4.64 -11.66
C ASN A 93 -10.13 3.43 -12.36
N VAL A 94 -10.38 3.55 -13.67
CA VAL A 94 -11.04 2.50 -14.46
C VAL A 94 -10.23 1.19 -14.55
N GLU A 95 -8.90 1.26 -14.61
CA GLU A 95 -8.03 0.07 -14.63
C GLU A 95 -8.10 -0.67 -13.30
N VAL A 96 -8.10 0.06 -12.18
CA VAL A 96 -8.30 -0.50 -10.84
C VAL A 96 -9.63 -1.25 -10.77
N PHE A 97 -10.74 -0.61 -11.16
CA PHE A 97 -12.07 -1.26 -11.13
C PHE A 97 -12.20 -2.44 -12.09
N ARG A 98 -11.50 -2.43 -13.23
CA ARG A 98 -11.45 -3.60 -14.14
C ARG A 98 -10.64 -4.75 -13.58
N LEU A 99 -9.62 -4.45 -12.78
CA LEU A 99 -8.72 -5.44 -12.19
C LEU A 99 -9.36 -6.12 -10.97
N LEU A 100 -10.05 -5.35 -10.11
CA LEU A 100 -10.64 -5.82 -8.85
C LEU A 100 -11.45 -7.13 -8.96
N PRO A 101 -12.36 -7.33 -9.93
CA PRO A 101 -13.10 -8.58 -10.06
C PRO A 101 -12.23 -9.82 -10.26
N ARG A 102 -11.04 -9.67 -10.85
CA ARG A 102 -10.07 -10.77 -11.00
C ARG A 102 -9.34 -11.02 -9.68
N LEU A 103 -8.93 -9.96 -8.99
CA LEU A 103 -8.23 -10.05 -7.70
C LEU A 103 -9.13 -10.59 -6.56
N LEU A 104 -10.45 -10.44 -6.70
CA LEU A 104 -11.42 -10.94 -5.72
C LEU A 104 -11.75 -12.43 -5.91
N ARG A 105 -11.49 -13.03 -7.07
CA ARG A 105 -11.74 -14.46 -7.30
C ARG A 105 -10.70 -15.33 -6.61
N GLU A 106 -11.11 -16.51 -6.18
CA GLU A 106 -10.18 -17.57 -5.78
C GLU A 106 -9.32 -17.99 -6.99
N ALA A 107 -8.07 -18.35 -6.72
CA ALA A 107 -7.16 -18.88 -7.74
C ALA A 107 -7.55 -20.33 -8.09
#